data_AF-A0A3Q9HRQ2-F1
#
_entry.id   AF-A0A3Q9HRQ2-F1
#
_cell.length_a   1.000
_cell.length_b   1.000
_cell.length_c   1.000
_cell.angle_alpha   90.00
_cell.angle_beta   90.00
_cell.angle_gamma   90.00
#
_symmetry.space_group_name_H-M   'P 1'
#
loop_
_entity.id
_entity.type
_entity.pdbx_description
1 polymer ?
#
loop_
_entity_poly.entity_id
_entity_poly.type
_entity_poly.pdbx_seq_one_letter_code
_entity_poly.pdbx_strand_id
1 'polypeptide(L)'
;MKLKRVKKELLIIVSIVFVLILSSCIVIGNVTDEISNIIYLFSESLKNSDSKTFKQLVSTSGIDIIRNFVSGGFGTRGRNIWRYYSIDSIPSNLKFPIEGEVPVDLSKLFQGTIENKNNKIPIITLKNIQFNFQNDDLTTSQIIDICRKIRSGENENDSSPRIYLLGDKELVLTESEIISGLPIGSWAVFERTGKSYSLRAIIDLR
;
A
#
# COMPACT_ATOMS: atom_id res chain seq x y z
N MET A 1 -17.73 -28.78 48.21
CA MET A 1 -18.38 -27.65 47.48
C MET A 1 -17.41 -26.82 46.62
N LYS A 2 -16.18 -26.51 47.07
CA LYS A 2 -15.19 -25.71 46.31
C LYS A 2 -14.78 -26.29 44.94
N LEU A 3 -14.60 -27.60 44.82
CA LEU A 3 -14.10 -28.25 43.60
C LEU A 3 -15.05 -28.12 42.38
N LYS A 4 -16.37 -28.12 42.59
CA LYS A 4 -17.36 -27.90 41.52
C LYS A 4 -17.37 -26.46 41.00
N ARG A 5 -17.06 -25.49 41.87
CA ARG A 5 -17.02 -24.06 41.53
C ARG A 5 -15.81 -23.74 40.64
N VAL A 6 -14.64 -24.26 41.00
CA VAL A 6 -13.40 -24.13 40.23
C VAL A 6 -13.53 -24.75 38.83
N LYS A 7 -14.16 -25.92 38.69
CA LYS A 7 -14.41 -26.54 37.37
C LYS A 7 -15.32 -25.69 36.47
N LYS A 8 -16.33 -25.02 37.04
CA LYS A 8 -17.26 -24.17 36.30
C LYS A 8 -16.61 -22.88 35.84
N GLU A 9 -15.80 -22.25 36.69
CA GLU A 9 -15.03 -21.04 36.36
C GLU A 9 -13.97 -21.33 35.29
N LEU A 10 -13.26 -22.46 35.37
CA LEU A 10 -12.27 -22.86 34.36
C LEU A 10 -12.93 -23.12 32.99
N LEU A 11 -14.09 -23.77 32.96
CA LEU A 11 -14.84 -24.02 31.71
C LEU A 11 -15.23 -22.71 31.02
N ILE A 12 -15.70 -21.72 31.81
CA ILE A 12 -16.07 -20.39 31.30
C ILE A 12 -14.86 -19.67 30.69
N ILE A 13 -13.72 -19.69 31.37
CA ILE A 13 -12.48 -19.06 30.88
C ILE A 13 -12.03 -19.71 29.56
N VAL A 14 -12.03 -21.04 29.49
CA VAL A 14 -11.66 -21.76 28.25
C VAL A 14 -12.61 -21.41 27.11
N SER A 15 -13.92 -21.35 27.36
CA SER A 15 -14.90 -20.96 26.34
C SER A 15 -14.69 -19.52 25.85
N ILE A 16 -14.41 -18.57 26.76
CA ILE A 16 -14.13 -17.17 26.38
C ILE A 16 -12.86 -17.09 25.51
N VAL A 17 -11.77 -17.74 25.93
CA VAL A 17 -10.52 -17.75 25.17
C VAL A 17 -10.72 -18.39 23.79
N PHE A 18 -11.46 -19.49 23.71
CA PHE A 18 -11.75 -20.16 22.44
C PHE A 18 -12.58 -19.30 21.49
N VAL A 19 -13.59 -18.59 22.00
CA VAL A 19 -14.39 -17.63 21.22
C VAL A 19 -13.53 -16.46 20.73
N LEU A 20 -12.64 -15.93 21.58
CA LEU A 20 -11.71 -14.86 21.19
C LEU A 20 -10.76 -15.32 20.07
N ILE A 21 -10.17 -16.52 20.19
CA ILE A 21 -9.29 -17.08 19.16
C ILE A 21 -10.05 -17.27 17.84
N LEU A 22 -11.23 -17.90 17.87
CA LEU A 22 -12.06 -18.09 16.67
C LEU A 22 -12.44 -16.77 16.00
N SER A 23 -12.85 -15.77 16.80
CA SER A 23 -13.19 -14.45 16.28
C SER A 23 -12.00 -13.76 15.61
N SER A 24 -10.80 -13.88 16.19
CA SER A 24 -9.58 -13.31 15.61
C SER A 24 -9.20 -13.98 14.29
N CYS A 25 -9.32 -15.30 14.17
CA CYS A 25 -9.01 -16.02 12.93
C CYS A 25 -9.96 -15.66 11.78
N ILE A 26 -11.26 -15.51 12.06
CA ILE A 26 -12.27 -15.13 11.04
C ILE A 26 -11.99 -13.71 10.53
N VAL A 27 -11.69 -12.78 11.44
CA VAL A 27 -11.37 -11.39 11.06
C VAL A 27 -10.11 -11.32 10.20
N ILE A 28 -9.05 -12.07 10.55
CA ILE A 28 -7.79 -12.09 9.79
C ILE A 28 -7.98 -12.69 8.38
N GLY A 29 -8.74 -13.79 8.27
CA GLY A 29 -9.05 -14.41 6.97
C GLY A 29 -9.75 -13.43 6.02
N ASN A 30 -10.80 -12.76 6.51
CA ASN A 30 -11.57 -11.81 5.71
C ASN A 30 -10.73 -10.61 5.23
N VAL A 31 -9.84 -10.06 6.08
CA VAL A 31 -8.96 -8.94 5.71
C VAL A 31 -7.94 -9.35 4.66
N THR A 32 -7.40 -10.57 4.76
CA THR A 32 -6.41 -11.08 3.81
C THR A 32 -7.02 -11.29 2.42
N ASP A 33 -8.25 -11.80 2.37
CA ASP A 33 -8.99 -11.99 1.12
C ASP A 33 -9.34 -10.65 0.46
N GLU A 34 -9.78 -9.66 1.24
CA GLU A 34 -10.06 -8.31 0.77
C GLU A 34 -8.83 -7.66 0.13
N ILE A 35 -7.68 -7.69 0.84
CA ILE A 35 -6.41 -7.16 0.34
C ILE A 35 -6.00 -7.86 -0.96
N SER A 36 -6.07 -9.19 -0.97
CA SER A 36 -5.70 -9.99 -2.14
C SER A 36 -6.54 -9.63 -3.36
N ASN A 37 -7.85 -9.42 -3.17
CA ASN A 37 -8.75 -9.02 -4.25
C ASN A 37 -8.43 -7.61 -4.79
N ILE A 38 -8.16 -6.65 -3.91
CA ILE A 38 -7.82 -5.27 -4.32
C ILE A 38 -6.51 -5.26 -5.10
N ILE A 39 -5.50 -5.97 -4.63
CA ILE A 39 -4.20 -6.06 -5.32
C ILE A 39 -4.32 -6.82 -6.64
N TYR A 40 -5.17 -7.84 -6.71
CA TYR A 40 -5.49 -8.53 -7.96
C TYR A 40 -6.13 -7.58 -8.99
N LEU A 41 -7.17 -6.84 -8.59
CA LEU A 41 -7.83 -5.87 -9.47
C LEU A 41 -6.87 -4.76 -9.91
N PHE A 42 -6.03 -4.28 -9.00
CA PHE A 42 -4.98 -3.32 -9.33
C PHE A 42 -4.05 -3.91 -10.41
N SER A 43 -3.46 -5.08 -10.16
CA SER A 43 -2.56 -5.77 -11.07
C SER A 43 -3.17 -6.01 -12.46
N GLU A 44 -4.37 -6.57 -12.52
CA GLU A 44 -5.06 -6.82 -13.79
C GLU A 44 -5.43 -5.53 -14.52
N SER A 45 -5.80 -4.47 -13.80
CA SER A 45 -6.06 -3.17 -14.44
C SER A 45 -4.81 -2.59 -15.10
N LEU A 46 -3.63 -2.73 -14.47
CA LEU A 46 -2.36 -2.27 -15.04
C LEU A 46 -1.94 -3.11 -16.23
N LYS A 47 -2.00 -4.44 -16.08
CA LYS A 47 -1.63 -5.41 -17.13
C LYS A 47 -2.44 -5.22 -18.42
N ASN A 48 -3.73 -4.94 -18.28
CA ASN A 48 -4.63 -4.79 -19.42
C ASN A 48 -4.82 -3.32 -19.84
N SER A 49 -4.14 -2.37 -19.19
CA SER A 49 -4.41 -0.92 -19.36
C SER A 49 -5.90 -0.56 -19.22
N ASP A 50 -6.60 -1.25 -18.31
CA ASP A 50 -8.03 -1.08 -18.09
C ASP A 50 -8.28 0.07 -17.10
N SER A 51 -8.35 1.29 -17.64
CA SER A 51 -8.66 2.48 -16.87
C SER A 51 -10.04 2.46 -16.20
N LYS A 52 -11.01 1.68 -16.70
CA LYS A 52 -12.34 1.61 -16.09
C LYS A 52 -12.27 0.85 -14.77
N THR A 53 -11.63 -0.32 -14.75
CA THR A 53 -11.40 -1.08 -13.52
C THR A 53 -10.47 -0.33 -12.58
N PHE A 54 -9.42 0.31 -13.09
CA PHE A 54 -8.52 1.13 -12.27
C PHE A 54 -9.28 2.26 -11.55
N LYS A 55 -10.16 2.98 -12.25
CA LYS A 55 -10.99 4.06 -11.68
C LYS A 55 -11.91 3.59 -10.55
N GLN A 56 -12.32 2.32 -10.54
CA GLN A 56 -13.12 1.75 -9.44
C GLN A 56 -12.30 1.55 -8.15
N LEU A 57 -10.98 1.44 -8.27
CA LEU A 57 -10.08 1.31 -7.12
C LEU A 57 -9.76 2.68 -6.51
N VAL A 58 -9.78 3.75 -7.31
CA VAL A 58 -9.40 5.10 -6.87
C VAL A 58 -10.42 5.68 -5.90
N SER A 59 -9.94 6.42 -4.90
CA SER A 59 -10.80 7.18 -4.00
C SER A 59 -11.77 8.08 -4.79
N THR A 60 -13.01 8.25 -4.30
CA THR A 60 -13.97 9.20 -4.88
C THR A 60 -13.40 10.62 -5.00
N SER A 61 -12.46 10.96 -4.13
CA SER A 61 -11.75 12.23 -4.14
C SER A 61 -10.65 12.31 -5.19
N GLY A 62 -10.36 11.28 -5.99
CA GLY A 62 -9.24 11.23 -6.95
C GLY A 62 -7.96 10.60 -6.38
N ILE A 63 -6.85 10.76 -7.11
CA ILE A 63 -5.55 10.15 -6.82
C ILE A 63 -4.41 11.16 -6.93
N ASP A 64 -3.44 11.07 -6.03
CA ASP A 64 -2.18 11.81 -6.12
C ASP A 64 -1.10 10.99 -6.83
N ILE A 65 -0.45 11.59 -7.82
CA ILE A 65 0.72 11.05 -8.50
C ILE A 65 1.94 11.86 -8.06
N ILE A 66 2.83 11.20 -7.35
CA ILE A 66 4.00 11.81 -6.71
C ILE A 66 5.25 11.18 -7.31
N ARG A 67 6.18 12.01 -7.80
CA ARG A 67 7.55 11.56 -8.13
C ARG A 67 8.52 12.41 -7.36
N ASN A 68 9.40 11.78 -6.59
CA ASN A 68 10.41 12.45 -5.78
C ASN A 68 11.79 11.85 -6.03
N PHE A 69 12.81 12.70 -6.11
CA PHE A 69 14.20 12.29 -6.21
C PHE A 69 14.85 12.23 -4.83
N VAL A 70 15.32 11.05 -4.41
CA VAL A 70 15.81 10.79 -3.05
C VAL A 70 17.18 11.42 -2.76
N SER A 71 17.93 11.78 -3.80
CA SER A 71 19.27 12.40 -3.70
C SER A 71 19.25 13.89 -3.30
N GLY A 72 18.08 14.47 -3.01
CA GLY A 72 17.99 15.81 -2.42
C GLY A 72 18.50 16.96 -3.29
N GLY A 73 18.62 16.78 -4.60
CA GLY A 73 18.96 17.88 -5.52
C GLY A 73 20.44 18.19 -5.71
N PHE A 74 21.37 17.38 -5.18
CA PHE A 74 22.79 17.51 -5.55
C PHE A 74 23.02 16.93 -6.95
N GLY A 75 22.61 17.69 -7.98
CA GLY A 75 22.75 17.35 -9.40
C GLY A 75 21.54 16.63 -10.02
N THR A 76 20.32 16.95 -9.58
CA THR A 76 19.06 16.26 -9.93
C THR A 76 18.86 16.03 -11.44
N ARG A 77 18.80 14.76 -11.85
CA ARG A 77 18.23 14.36 -13.14
C ARG A 77 16.69 14.30 -13.04
N GLY A 78 16.04 15.44 -12.78
CA GLY A 78 14.57 15.59 -12.81
C GLY A 78 13.99 16.48 -11.71
N ARG A 79 12.67 16.69 -11.75
CA ARG A 79 11.90 17.56 -10.84
C ARG A 79 10.99 16.73 -9.94
N ASN A 80 10.94 17.08 -8.66
CA ASN A 80 9.89 16.57 -7.78
C ASN A 80 8.54 17.06 -8.27
N ILE A 81 7.56 16.17 -8.34
CA ILE A 81 6.20 16.51 -8.73
C ILE A 81 5.22 15.98 -7.68
N TRP A 82 4.16 16.75 -7.52
CA TRP A 82 2.92 16.31 -6.94
C TRP A 82 1.80 16.76 -7.88
N ARG A 83 1.03 15.80 -8.40
CA ARG A 83 -0.08 16.08 -9.30
C ARG A 83 -1.29 15.28 -8.87
N TYR A 84 -2.34 16.02 -8.54
CA TYR A 84 -3.65 15.46 -8.29
C TYR A 84 -4.38 15.18 -9.61
N TYR A 85 -5.03 14.03 -9.70
CA TYR A 85 -5.93 13.65 -10.78
C TYR A 85 -7.31 13.29 -10.21
N SER A 86 -8.33 14.02 -10.64
CA SER A 86 -9.72 13.58 -10.47
C SER A 86 -9.97 12.28 -11.25
N ILE A 87 -10.98 11.50 -10.84
CA ILE A 87 -11.34 10.22 -11.48
C ILE A 87 -11.52 10.36 -13.01
N ASP A 88 -12.15 11.45 -13.46
CA ASP A 88 -12.42 11.68 -14.88
C ASP A 88 -11.15 12.04 -15.65
N SER A 89 -10.18 12.67 -14.98
CA SER A 89 -8.89 13.06 -15.57
C SER A 89 -7.85 11.94 -15.64
N ILE A 90 -8.11 10.77 -15.04
CA ILE A 90 -7.17 9.64 -15.11
C ILE A 90 -7.04 9.17 -16.58
N PRO A 91 -5.81 9.15 -17.14
CA PRO A 91 -5.56 8.74 -18.52
C PRO A 91 -6.00 7.30 -18.81
N SER A 92 -6.57 7.07 -19.99
CA SER A 92 -7.08 5.74 -20.39
C SER A 92 -6.00 4.67 -20.47
N ASN A 93 -4.76 5.06 -20.73
CA ASN A 93 -3.59 4.19 -20.83
C ASN A 93 -2.83 4.04 -19.49
N LEU A 94 -3.32 4.66 -18.40
CA LEU A 94 -2.67 4.67 -17.08
C LEU A 94 -1.23 5.21 -17.10
N LYS A 95 -0.92 6.10 -18.05
CA LYS A 95 0.35 6.82 -18.14
C LYS A 95 0.11 8.28 -17.82
N PHE A 96 0.60 8.71 -16.66
CA PHE A 96 0.37 10.06 -16.15
C PHE A 96 1.45 11.01 -16.69
N PRO A 97 1.09 11.99 -17.53
CA PRO A 97 2.06 12.87 -18.18
C PRO A 97 2.75 13.79 -17.17
N ILE A 98 4.03 14.05 -17.44
CA ILE A 98 4.86 14.99 -16.67
C ILE A 98 5.58 15.86 -17.68
N GLU A 99 5.43 17.18 -17.55
CA GLU A 99 6.02 18.12 -18.48
C GLU A 99 7.56 18.01 -18.47
N GLY A 100 8.15 17.80 -19.65
CA GLY A 100 9.60 17.69 -19.81
C GLY A 100 10.23 16.39 -19.28
N GLU A 101 9.42 15.40 -18.88
CA GLU A 101 9.91 14.12 -18.36
C GLU A 101 9.15 12.91 -18.94
N VAL A 102 9.70 11.71 -18.72
CA VAL A 102 8.99 10.46 -19.01
C VAL A 102 7.76 10.36 -18.09
N PRO A 103 6.57 10.01 -18.62
CA PRO A 103 5.37 9.86 -17.81
C PRO A 103 5.55 8.82 -16.70
N VAL A 104 4.74 8.93 -15.64
CA VAL A 104 4.56 7.84 -14.67
C VAL A 104 3.73 6.77 -15.34
N ASP A 105 4.39 5.68 -15.75
CA ASP A 105 3.78 4.53 -16.41
C ASP A 105 3.55 3.44 -15.36
N LEU A 106 2.31 3.27 -14.91
CA LEU A 106 2.00 2.36 -13.80
C LEU A 106 2.37 0.91 -14.11
N SER A 107 2.23 0.48 -15.37
CA SER A 107 2.60 -0.89 -15.77
C SER A 107 4.09 -1.18 -15.58
N LYS A 108 4.94 -0.14 -15.73
CA LYS A 108 6.39 -0.25 -15.50
C LYS A 108 6.75 -0.12 -14.02
N LEU A 109 6.02 0.70 -13.28
CA LEU A 109 6.27 0.89 -11.85
C LEU A 109 5.95 -0.38 -11.04
N PHE A 110 4.97 -1.18 -11.45
CA PHE A 110 4.50 -2.35 -10.72
C PHE A 110 4.62 -3.65 -11.54
N GLN A 111 5.72 -3.78 -12.29
CA GLN A 111 5.93 -4.92 -13.18
C GLN A 111 6.02 -6.24 -12.40
N GLY A 112 6.67 -6.26 -11.24
CA GLY A 112 6.78 -7.46 -10.42
C GLY A 112 5.42 -7.94 -9.90
N THR A 113 4.51 -7.02 -9.57
CA THR A 113 3.14 -7.31 -9.16
C THR A 113 2.34 -7.89 -10.33
N ILE A 114 2.50 -7.34 -11.54
CA ILE A 114 1.86 -7.84 -12.76
C ILE A 114 2.34 -9.26 -13.11
N GLU A 115 3.64 -9.53 -12.93
CA GLU A 115 4.25 -10.81 -13.24
C GLU A 115 4.04 -11.87 -12.15
N ASN A 116 3.61 -11.49 -10.95
CA ASN A 116 3.34 -12.41 -9.84
C ASN A 116 2.04 -13.20 -10.07
N LYS A 117 2.13 -14.26 -10.88
CA LYS A 117 1.00 -15.11 -11.31
C LYS A 117 0.20 -15.76 -10.17
N ASN A 118 0.75 -15.83 -8.97
CA ASN A 118 0.12 -16.51 -7.83
C ASN A 118 -0.53 -15.55 -6.84
N ASN A 119 -0.40 -14.23 -7.01
CA ASN A 119 -0.82 -13.19 -6.06
C ASN A 119 -0.36 -13.45 -4.61
N LYS A 120 0.70 -14.26 -4.42
CA LYS A 120 1.27 -14.54 -3.11
C LYS A 120 2.29 -13.47 -2.78
N ILE A 121 1.81 -12.24 -2.68
CA ILE A 121 2.61 -11.12 -2.21
C ILE A 121 2.55 -11.14 -0.69
N PRO A 122 3.70 -11.14 0.02
CA PRO A 122 3.71 -11.18 1.48
C PRO A 122 3.01 -9.94 2.04
N ILE A 123 2.16 -10.15 3.04
CA ILE A 123 1.48 -9.10 3.79
C ILE A 123 2.14 -8.96 5.16
N ILE A 124 2.65 -7.77 5.46
CA ILE A 124 3.33 -7.44 6.72
C ILE A 124 2.51 -6.37 7.43
N THR A 125 2.19 -6.57 8.70
CA THR A 125 1.49 -5.54 9.49
C THR A 125 2.47 -4.70 10.28
N LEU A 126 2.42 -3.38 10.08
CA LEU A 126 3.22 -2.41 10.83
C LEU A 126 2.29 -1.53 11.68
N LYS A 127 2.67 -1.31 12.94
CA LYS A 127 1.95 -0.44 13.86
C LYS A 127 2.61 0.94 13.89
N ASN A 128 1.81 1.99 14.10
CA ASN A 128 2.27 3.36 14.33
C ASN A 128 3.02 4.01 13.15
N ILE A 129 2.77 3.55 11.93
CA ILE A 129 3.23 4.18 10.68
C ILE A 129 2.00 4.46 9.84
N GLN A 130 1.94 5.62 9.20
CA GLN A 130 0.86 6.05 8.30
C GLN A 130 1.37 7.24 7.47
N PHE A 131 0.84 7.40 6.26
CA PHE A 131 1.10 8.57 5.43
C PHE A 131 0.25 9.77 5.85
N ASN A 132 -1.03 9.57 6.20
CA ASN A 132 -1.96 10.66 6.52
C ASN A 132 -2.02 11.73 5.43
N PHE A 133 -2.43 11.38 4.22
CA PHE A 133 -2.62 12.34 3.13
C PHE A 133 -3.78 13.31 3.41
N GLN A 134 -3.54 14.34 4.21
CA GLN A 134 -4.43 15.49 4.40
C GLN A 134 -3.90 16.68 3.60
N ASN A 135 -4.73 17.24 2.71
CA ASN A 135 -4.55 18.53 2.02
C ASN A 135 -3.09 18.89 1.61
N ASP A 136 -2.42 18.04 0.82
CA ASP A 136 -1.10 18.31 0.21
C ASP A 136 0.06 18.63 1.18
N ASP A 137 -0.06 18.33 2.48
CA ASP A 137 0.89 18.80 3.51
C ASP A 137 2.16 17.94 3.67
N LEU A 138 2.31 16.83 2.94
CA LEU A 138 3.52 16.01 3.05
C LEU A 138 4.65 16.57 2.18
N THR A 139 5.76 16.91 2.82
CA THR A 139 7.00 17.23 2.10
C THR A 139 7.62 15.98 1.49
N THR A 140 8.45 16.16 0.46
CA THR A 140 9.28 15.08 -0.11
C THR A 140 10.06 14.33 0.97
N SER A 141 10.64 15.06 1.94
CA SER A 141 11.40 14.44 3.04
C SER A 141 10.51 13.55 3.92
N GLN A 142 9.29 13.99 4.24
CA GLN A 142 8.36 13.19 5.04
C GLN A 142 7.95 11.92 4.30
N ILE A 143 7.67 11.99 3.00
CA ILE A 143 7.36 10.82 2.19
C ILE A 143 8.51 9.81 2.20
N ILE A 144 9.73 10.28 1.94
CA ILE A 144 10.94 9.44 1.96
C ILE A 144 11.13 8.80 3.34
N ASP A 145 10.94 9.57 4.42
CA ASP A 145 11.06 9.07 5.78
C ASP A 145 10.03 8.00 6.13
N ILE A 146 8.79 8.16 5.67
CA ILE A 146 7.73 7.16 5.87
C ILE A 146 8.08 5.88 5.10
N CYS A 147 8.39 5.98 3.81
CA CYS A 147 8.81 4.84 2.98
C CYS A 147 10.02 4.09 3.58
N ARG A 148 11.00 4.84 4.09
CA ARG A 148 12.18 4.28 4.77
C ARG A 148 11.80 3.54 6.05
N LYS A 149 10.89 4.09 6.87
CA LYS A 149 10.39 3.44 8.09
C LYS A 149 9.61 2.17 7.78
N ILE A 150 8.81 2.15 6.72
CA ILE A 150 8.06 0.94 6.29
C ILE A 150 9.02 -0.20 5.98
N ARG A 151 10.15 0.10 5.34
CA ARG A 151 11.18 -0.86 4.90
C ARG A 151 12.29 -1.10 5.94
N SER A 152 12.14 -0.55 7.14
CA SER A 152 13.15 -0.64 8.19
C SER A 152 13.42 -2.10 8.58
N GLY A 153 14.69 -2.51 8.53
CA GLY A 153 15.12 -3.84 8.95
C GLY A 153 15.03 -4.92 7.87
N GLU A 154 14.74 -4.54 6.63
CA GLU A 154 14.79 -5.45 5.48
C GLU A 154 16.15 -5.46 4.78
N ASN A 155 16.36 -6.45 3.92
CA ASN A 155 17.56 -6.55 3.11
C ASN A 155 17.66 -5.36 2.13
N GLU A 156 18.85 -4.79 2.02
CA GLU A 156 19.17 -3.84 0.96
C GLU A 156 19.04 -4.51 -0.42
N ASN A 157 18.72 -3.73 -1.45
CA ASN A 157 18.64 -4.16 -2.86
C ASN A 157 17.60 -5.27 -3.19
N ASP A 158 16.56 -5.44 -2.36
CA ASP A 158 15.43 -6.33 -2.68
C ASP A 158 14.19 -5.51 -3.04
N SER A 159 13.86 -5.46 -4.33
CA SER A 159 12.70 -4.76 -4.90
C SER A 159 11.46 -5.63 -5.11
N SER A 160 11.44 -6.85 -4.56
CA SER A 160 10.31 -7.77 -4.72
C SER A 160 9.00 -7.14 -4.21
N PRO A 161 7.86 -7.37 -4.88
CA PRO A 161 6.56 -6.86 -4.44
C PRO A 161 6.26 -7.25 -3.00
N ARG A 162 5.78 -6.29 -2.21
CA ARG A 162 5.35 -6.49 -0.83
C ARG A 162 4.13 -5.65 -0.51
N ILE A 163 3.31 -6.16 0.40
CA ILE A 163 2.16 -5.44 0.92
C ILE A 163 2.40 -5.16 2.40
N TYR A 164 2.22 -3.90 2.80
CA TYR A 164 2.21 -3.50 4.19
C TYR A 164 0.82 -3.02 4.60
N LEU A 165 0.29 -3.62 5.65
CA LEU A 165 -0.89 -3.12 6.33
C LEU A 165 -0.42 -2.18 7.45
N LEU A 166 -0.68 -0.88 7.28
CA LEU A 166 -0.30 0.19 8.18
C LEU A 166 -1.45 0.47 9.14
N GLY A 167 -1.38 -0.13 10.33
CA GLY A 167 -2.51 -0.13 11.28
C GLY A 167 -3.75 -0.82 10.70
N ASP A 168 -4.91 -0.16 10.76
CA ASP A 168 -6.18 -0.62 10.20
C ASP A 168 -6.75 0.32 9.12
N LYS A 169 -5.97 1.34 8.74
CA LYS A 169 -6.41 2.45 7.88
C LYS A 169 -5.74 2.49 6.52
N GLU A 170 -4.48 2.08 6.43
CA GLU A 170 -3.72 2.21 5.18
C GLU A 170 -3.13 0.88 4.76
N LEU A 171 -3.12 0.65 3.46
CA LEU A 171 -2.53 -0.51 2.81
C LEU A 171 -1.54 0.00 1.78
N VAL A 172 -0.35 -0.58 1.73
CA VAL A 172 0.72 -0.12 0.86
C VAL A 172 1.25 -1.29 0.06
N LEU A 173 1.13 -1.24 -1.26
CA LEU A 173 1.85 -2.12 -2.17
C LEU A 173 3.14 -1.42 -2.60
N THR A 174 4.27 -2.11 -2.57
CA THR A 174 5.55 -1.53 -3.03
C THR A 174 6.42 -2.52 -3.78
N GLU A 175 7.11 -1.99 -4.79
CA GLU A 175 8.26 -2.59 -5.47
C GLU A 175 9.42 -1.62 -5.32
N SER A 176 9.98 -1.58 -4.11
CA SER A 176 11.06 -0.67 -3.74
C SER A 176 12.19 -1.41 -3.06
N GLU A 177 13.39 -0.89 -3.25
CA GLU A 177 14.61 -1.35 -2.60
C GLU A 177 15.18 -0.25 -1.70
N ILE A 178 16.04 -0.64 -0.76
CA ILE A 178 16.84 0.30 0.01
C ILE A 178 18.24 0.32 -0.59
N ILE A 179 18.67 1.49 -1.08
CA ILE A 179 20.03 1.74 -1.58
C ILE A 179 20.65 2.83 -0.71
N SER A 180 21.75 2.51 -0.03
CA SER A 180 22.44 3.46 0.86
C SER A 180 21.51 4.12 1.89
N GLY A 181 20.57 3.34 2.45
CA GLY A 181 19.60 3.81 3.44
C GLY A 181 18.44 4.65 2.88
N LEU A 182 18.31 4.79 1.55
CA LEU A 182 17.23 5.51 0.90
C LEU A 182 16.29 4.55 0.15
N PRO A 183 14.96 4.69 0.29
CA PRO A 183 13.99 3.90 -0.45
C PRO A 183 13.87 4.38 -1.89
N ILE A 184 14.12 3.51 -2.87
CA ILE A 184 14.00 3.78 -4.30
C ILE A 184 13.02 2.78 -4.91
N GLY A 185 12.10 3.24 -5.75
CA GLY A 185 11.09 2.42 -6.40
C GLY A 185 9.66 2.92 -6.21
N SER A 186 8.70 2.03 -6.41
CA SER A 186 7.29 2.38 -6.52
C SER A 186 6.47 2.02 -5.29
N TRP A 187 5.43 2.81 -5.04
CA TRP A 187 4.51 2.64 -3.94
C TRP A 187 3.09 3.00 -4.36
N ALA A 188 2.13 2.12 -4.09
CA ALA A 188 0.71 2.38 -4.20
C ALA A 188 0.12 2.41 -2.80
N VAL A 189 -0.39 3.57 -2.38
CA VAL A 189 -0.99 3.76 -1.06
C VAL A 189 -2.50 3.77 -1.21
N PHE A 190 -3.14 2.83 -0.52
CA PHE A 190 -4.57 2.72 -0.40
C PHE A 190 -5.00 3.12 1.01
N GLU A 191 -6.11 3.84 1.10
CA GLU A 191 -6.71 4.28 2.35
C GLU A 191 -8.06 3.58 2.53
N ARG A 192 -8.39 3.23 3.78
CA ARG A 192 -9.65 2.60 4.11
C ARG A 192 -10.77 3.63 4.13
N THR A 193 -11.65 3.57 3.14
CA THR A 193 -12.85 4.39 3.04
C THR A 193 -14.08 3.51 3.34
N GLY A 194 -14.57 3.60 4.57
CA GLY A 194 -15.69 2.76 5.02
C GLY A 194 -15.28 1.29 5.16
N LYS A 195 -15.81 0.42 4.28
CA LYS A 195 -15.58 -1.03 4.35
C LYS A 195 -14.52 -1.56 3.38
N SER A 196 -13.97 -0.72 2.50
CA SER A 196 -13.00 -1.11 1.48
C SER A 196 -11.78 -0.20 1.49
N TYR A 197 -10.66 -0.68 0.96
CA TYR A 197 -9.51 0.17 0.63
C TYR A 197 -9.68 0.79 -0.76
N SER A 198 -9.34 2.06 -0.88
CA SER A 198 -9.33 2.81 -2.13
C SER A 198 -7.96 3.43 -2.35
N LEU A 199 -7.47 3.37 -3.59
CA LEU A 199 -6.19 3.92 -3.99
C LEU A 199 -6.20 5.45 -3.84
N ARG A 200 -5.29 5.95 -3.01
CA ARG A 200 -5.16 7.37 -2.65
C ARG A 200 -3.97 8.02 -3.36
N ALA A 201 -2.85 7.32 -3.49
CA ALA A 201 -1.64 7.85 -4.10
C ALA A 201 -0.79 6.78 -4.80
N ILE A 202 -0.07 7.20 -5.84
CA ILE A 202 1.10 6.50 -6.40
C ILE A 202 2.33 7.34 -6.15
N ILE A 203 3.39 6.73 -5.63
CA ILE A 203 4.68 7.36 -5.36
C ILE A 203 5.77 6.66 -6.16
N ASP A 204 6.55 7.43 -6.91
CA ASP A 204 7.72 7.04 -7.69
C ASP A 204 8.96 7.70 -7.07
N LEU A 205 9.71 6.95 -6.24
CA LEU A 205 10.95 7.42 -5.62
C LEU A 205 12.15 7.05 -6.49
N ARG A 206 12.96 8.04 -6.87
CA ARG A 206 14.06 7.91 -7.83
C ARG A 206 15.41 8.39 -7.31
#